data_AF-A0A0J5GMB1-F1
#
_entry.id   AF-A0A0J5GMB1-F1
#
_cell.length_a   1.000
_cell.length_b   1.000
_cell.length_c   1.000
_cell.angle_alpha   90.00
_cell.angle_beta   90.00
_cell.angle_gamma   90.00
#
_symmetry.space_group_name_H-M   'P 1'
#
loop_
_entity.id
_entity.type
_entity.pdbx_description
1 polymer ?
#
loop_
_entity_poly.entity_id
_entity_poly.type
_entity_poly.pdbx_seq_one_letter_code
_entity_poly.pdbx_strand_id
1 'polypeptide(L)'
;MKTSSFRHTYADISLRAIEENATSFKASLQTPECRLMAVVKGDGYGHGAVAAAKAALRGGATYLGVAILDEAIELREAGIDVPILVLGYTAPHALQEAIQHNITITV
;
A
#
# COMPACT_ATOMS: atom_id res chain seq x y z
N MET A 1 -0.48 2.76 13.91
CA MET A 1 -1.39 3.94 13.80
C MET A 1 -2.25 4.11 15.06
N LYS A 2 -2.46 5.35 15.54
CA LYS A 2 -3.29 5.65 16.71
C LYS A 2 -4.76 5.84 16.31
N THR A 3 -5.67 5.11 16.95
CA THR A 3 -7.11 5.09 16.60
C THR A 3 -8.04 5.62 17.68
N SER A 4 -7.52 6.03 18.85
CA SER A 4 -8.30 6.61 19.94
C SER A 4 -7.60 7.80 20.59
N SER A 5 -8.38 8.75 21.10
CA SER A 5 -7.89 9.98 21.74
C SER A 5 -8.97 10.59 22.63
N PHE A 6 -8.58 11.22 23.74
CA PHE A 6 -9.48 12.00 24.59
C PHE A 6 -9.83 13.39 23.99
N ARG A 7 -9.11 13.84 22.96
CA ARG A 7 -9.32 15.12 22.28
C ARG A 7 -10.18 14.94 21.02
N HIS A 8 -11.19 15.78 20.84
CA HIS A 8 -12.09 15.81 19.66
C HIS A 8 -11.43 16.43 18.41
N THR A 9 -10.29 15.91 18.02
CA THR A 9 -9.65 16.24 16.73
C THR A 9 -9.15 14.94 16.16
N TYR A 10 -9.76 14.52 15.06
CA TYR A 10 -9.53 13.23 14.41
C TYR A 10 -9.64 13.39 12.90
N ALA A 11 -9.06 12.43 12.17
CA ALA A 11 -9.31 12.24 10.75
C ALA A 11 -10.29 11.08 10.60
N ASP A 12 -11.40 11.31 9.90
CA ASP A 12 -12.35 10.25 9.54
C ASP A 12 -11.98 9.69 8.17
N ILE A 13 -11.65 8.41 8.13
CA ILE A 13 -11.09 7.74 6.95
C ILE A 13 -12.10 6.72 6.45
N SER A 14 -12.75 7.02 5.31
CA SER A 14 -13.69 6.09 4.68
C SER A 14 -12.95 5.00 3.90
N LEU A 15 -12.82 3.81 4.50
CA LEU A 15 -12.24 2.64 3.82
C LEU A 15 -13.10 2.16 2.64
N ARG A 16 -14.42 2.35 2.72
CA ARG A 16 -15.34 2.06 1.62
C ARG A 16 -15.06 2.96 0.41
N ALA A 17 -14.79 4.25 0.63
CA ALA A 17 -14.45 5.14 -0.47
C ALA A 17 -13.15 4.74 -1.17
N ILE A 18 -12.13 4.28 -0.42
CA ILE A 18 -10.88 3.78 -1.00
C ILE A 18 -11.14 2.54 -1.87
N GLU A 19 -11.96 1.60 -1.39
CA GLU A 19 -12.34 0.38 -2.12
C GLU A 19 -13.15 0.68 -3.39
N GLU A 20 -14.13 1.58 -3.31
CA GLU A 20 -14.93 2.01 -4.46
C GLU A 20 -14.08 2.75 -5.50
N ASN A 21 -13.16 3.60 -5.05
CA ASN A 21 -12.22 4.30 -5.93
C ASN A 21 -11.30 3.31 -6.67
N ALA A 22 -10.72 2.34 -5.96
CA ALA A 22 -9.90 1.29 -6.58
C ALA A 22 -10.72 0.48 -7.59
N THR A 23 -11.97 0.14 -7.25
CA THR A 23 -12.91 -0.53 -8.16
C THR A 23 -13.14 0.28 -9.44
N SER A 24 -13.39 1.58 -9.29
CA SER A 24 -13.59 2.51 -10.42
C SER A 24 -12.35 2.57 -11.31
N PHE A 25 -11.15 2.66 -10.72
CA PHE A 25 -9.91 2.63 -11.49
C PHE A 25 -9.73 1.30 -12.21
N LYS A 26 -9.97 0.16 -11.54
CA LYS A 26 -9.83 -1.17 -12.15
C LYS A 26 -10.79 -1.35 -13.34
N ALA A 27 -12.03 -0.85 -13.24
CA ALA A 27 -13.01 -0.88 -14.32
C ALA A 27 -12.67 0.06 -15.50
N SER A 28 -11.88 1.11 -15.24
CA SER A 28 -11.46 2.09 -16.26
C SER A 28 -10.26 1.66 -17.10
N LEU A 29 -9.61 0.54 -16.75
CA LEU A 29 -8.42 0.08 -17.46
C LEU A 29 -8.77 -0.41 -18.87
N GLN A 30 -7.86 -0.14 -19.81
CA GLN A 30 -8.04 -0.47 -21.22
C GLN A 30 -8.22 -1.98 -21.47
N THR A 31 -7.55 -2.83 -20.69
CA THR A 31 -7.63 -4.28 -20.81
C THR A 31 -7.70 -4.93 -19.42
N PRO A 32 -8.33 -6.11 -19.29
CA PRO A 32 -8.43 -6.80 -18.00
C PRO A 32 -7.07 -7.26 -17.45
N GLU A 33 -6.09 -7.51 -18.33
CA GLU A 33 -4.72 -7.92 -17.99
C GLU A 33 -3.90 -6.76 -17.40
N CYS A 34 -4.27 -5.51 -17.70
CA CYS A 34 -3.65 -4.35 -17.09
C CYS A 34 -3.86 -4.40 -15.57
N ARG A 35 -2.76 -4.32 -14.81
CA ARG A 35 -2.78 -4.41 -13.36
C ARG A 35 -2.91 -3.02 -12.75
N LEU A 36 -3.75 -2.91 -11.72
CA LEU A 36 -3.85 -1.72 -10.90
C LEU A 36 -2.86 -1.83 -9.73
N MET A 37 -1.95 -0.86 -9.63
CA MET A 37 -1.10 -0.67 -8.45
C MET A 37 -1.70 0.41 -7.55
N ALA A 38 -1.95 0.08 -6.29
CA ALA A 38 -2.30 1.08 -5.29
C ALA A 38 -1.03 1.59 -4.60
N VAL A 39 -0.72 2.87 -4.80
CA VAL A 39 0.44 3.50 -4.15
C VAL A 39 0.02 3.96 -2.76
N VAL A 40 0.61 3.37 -1.72
CA VAL A 40 0.25 3.56 -0.30
C VAL A 40 1.40 4.10 0.53
N LYS A 41 2.39 4.73 -0.10
CA LYS A 41 3.49 5.45 0.56
C LYS A 41 2.99 6.56 1.50
N GLY A 42 3.86 6.99 2.41
CA GLY A 42 3.57 8.04 3.38
C GLY A 42 2.41 7.66 4.31
N ASP A 43 2.44 6.45 4.85
CA ASP A 43 1.37 5.87 5.68
C ASP A 43 -0.01 5.92 4.98
N GLY A 44 -0.08 5.46 3.73
CA GLY A 44 -1.30 5.54 2.93
C GLY A 44 -1.74 6.99 2.67
N TYR A 45 -0.81 7.89 2.37
CA TYR A 45 -1.06 9.34 2.26
C TYR A 45 -1.68 9.91 3.55
N GLY A 46 -1.28 9.39 4.72
CA GLY A 46 -1.82 9.76 6.04
C GLY A 46 -3.15 9.10 6.42
N HIS A 47 -3.67 8.19 5.59
CA HIS A 47 -4.93 7.47 5.85
C HIS A 47 -4.70 6.14 6.60
N GLY A 48 -3.43 5.73 6.77
CA GLY A 48 -3.03 4.44 7.32
C GLY A 48 -2.68 3.45 6.22
N ALA A 49 -1.40 3.10 6.07
CA ALA A 49 -0.90 2.26 4.98
C ALA A 49 -1.60 0.90 4.92
N VAL A 50 -1.66 0.19 6.04
CA VAL A 50 -2.29 -1.15 6.13
C VAL A 50 -3.77 -1.11 5.79
N ALA A 51 -4.51 -0.12 6.31
CA ALA A 51 -5.95 -0.02 6.11
C ALA A 51 -6.29 0.38 4.66
N ALA A 52 -5.56 1.37 4.12
CA ALA A 52 -5.68 1.80 2.73
C ALA A 52 -5.31 0.68 1.75
N ALA A 53 -4.21 -0.03 1.99
CA ALA A 53 -3.80 -1.18 1.19
C ALA A 53 -4.89 -2.25 1.15
N LYS A 54 -5.37 -2.72 2.31
CA LYS A 54 -6.43 -3.74 2.37
C LYS A 54 -7.71 -3.31 1.65
N ALA A 55 -8.10 -2.04 1.77
CA ALA A 55 -9.26 -1.50 1.04
C ALA A 55 -9.04 -1.47 -0.48
N ALA A 56 -7.89 -0.97 -0.94
CA ALA A 56 -7.58 -0.94 -2.37
C ALA A 56 -7.47 -2.35 -2.99
N LEU A 57 -6.95 -3.33 -2.23
CA LEU A 57 -6.90 -4.73 -2.66
C LEU A 57 -8.28 -5.35 -2.81
N ARG A 58 -9.22 -5.09 -1.88
CA ARG A 58 -10.63 -5.50 -2.05
C ARG A 58 -11.26 -4.85 -3.28
N GLY A 59 -10.86 -3.63 -3.62
CA GLY A 59 -11.27 -2.92 -4.84
C GLY A 59 -10.55 -3.36 -6.12
N GLY A 60 -9.74 -4.43 -6.09
CA GLY A 60 -9.15 -5.03 -7.28
C GLY A 60 -7.75 -4.55 -7.64
N ALA A 61 -7.07 -3.79 -6.78
CA ALA A 61 -5.62 -3.63 -6.90
C ALA A 61 -4.92 -4.98 -6.70
N THR A 62 -3.87 -5.25 -7.47
CA THR A 62 -3.09 -6.52 -7.40
C THR A 62 -1.61 -6.30 -7.14
N TYR A 63 -1.22 -5.05 -6.93
CA TYR A 63 0.15 -4.64 -6.62
C TYR A 63 0.11 -3.42 -5.68
N LEU A 64 1.09 -3.28 -4.80
CA LEU A 64 1.24 -2.10 -3.95
C LEU A 64 2.53 -1.36 -4.26
N GLY A 65 2.49 -0.03 -4.19
CA GLY A 65 3.67 0.82 -4.33
C GLY A 65 3.94 1.59 -3.03
N VAL A 66 5.18 1.59 -2.56
CA VAL A 66 5.64 2.35 -1.39
C VAL A 66 6.87 3.19 -1.73
N ALA A 67 7.25 4.14 -0.89
CA ALA A 67 8.41 5.01 -1.13
C ALA A 67 9.71 4.34 -0.69
N ILE A 68 9.72 3.68 0.46
CA ILE A 68 10.92 3.13 1.11
C ILE A 68 10.69 1.70 1.59
N LEU A 69 11.78 0.99 1.89
CA LEU A 69 11.71 -0.41 2.31
C LEU A 69 10.91 -0.59 3.61
N ASP A 70 11.09 0.27 4.61
CA ASP A 70 10.39 0.18 5.90
C ASP A 70 8.86 0.11 5.75
N GLU A 71 8.30 0.89 4.82
CA GLU A 71 6.87 0.86 4.50
C GLU A 71 6.46 -0.49 3.89
N ALA A 72 7.32 -1.12 3.08
CA ALA A 72 7.05 -2.44 2.51
C ALA A 72 7.05 -3.52 3.60
N ILE A 73 7.98 -3.41 4.57
CA ILE A 73 8.08 -4.33 5.70
C ILE A 73 6.86 -4.21 6.60
N GLU A 74 6.41 -3.00 6.94
CA GLU A 74 5.18 -2.79 7.71
C GLU A 74 3.98 -3.51 7.08
N LEU A 75 3.82 -3.41 5.75
CA LEU A 75 2.74 -4.10 5.04
C LEU A 75 2.88 -5.62 5.12
N ARG A 76 4.10 -6.17 5.03
CA ARG A 76 4.37 -7.60 5.16
C ARG A 76 4.05 -8.11 6.57
N GLU A 77 4.52 -7.42 7.60
CA GLU A 77 4.22 -7.75 9.00
C GLU A 77 2.70 -7.69 9.30
N ALA A 78 1.96 -6.85 8.58
CA ALA A 78 0.50 -6.76 8.66
C ALA A 78 -0.26 -7.87 7.87
N GLY A 79 0.47 -8.84 7.31
CA GLY A 79 -0.05 -10.01 6.60
C GLY A 79 -0.50 -9.73 5.17
N ILE A 80 0.11 -8.75 4.48
CA ILE A 80 -0.18 -8.46 3.08
C ILE A 80 0.83 -9.20 2.20
N ASP A 81 0.34 -10.14 1.39
CA ASP A 81 1.18 -11.05 0.58
C ASP A 81 1.23 -10.72 -0.91
N VAL A 82 0.46 -9.73 -1.38
CA VAL A 82 0.53 -9.30 -2.79
C VAL A 82 1.90 -8.70 -3.10
N PRO A 83 2.33 -8.61 -4.38
CA PRO A 83 3.56 -7.93 -4.73
C PRO A 83 3.61 -6.48 -4.25
N ILE A 84 4.74 -6.07 -3.69
CA ILE A 84 5.02 -4.71 -3.21
C ILE A 84 6.28 -4.21 -3.91
N LEU A 85 6.21 -3.01 -4.49
CA LEU A 85 7.32 -2.32 -5.14
C LEU A 85 7.75 -1.12 -4.30
N VAL A 86 9.03 -1.09 -3.94
CA VAL A 86 9.68 0.14 -3.45
C VAL A 86 10.00 1.01 -4.67
N LEU A 87 9.29 2.13 -4.78
CA LEU A 87 9.43 3.11 -5.88
C LEU A 87 10.69 3.97 -5.75
N GLY A 88 11.22 4.10 -4.53
CA GLY A 88 12.42 4.88 -4.23
C GLY A 88 13.70 4.05 -4.24
N TYR A 89 14.78 4.69 -3.80
CA TYR A 89 16.09 4.06 -3.67
C TYR A 89 16.12 3.04 -2.53
N THR A 90 16.69 1.86 -2.81
CA THR A 90 17.04 0.85 -1.79
C THR A 90 18.56 0.72 -1.72
N ALA A 91 19.14 0.99 -0.55
CA ALA A 91 20.59 0.91 -0.38
C ALA A 91 21.09 -0.53 -0.44
N PRO A 92 22.33 -0.79 -0.91
CA PRO A 92 22.89 -2.15 -1.03
C PRO A 92 22.82 -2.99 0.25
N HIS A 93 22.99 -2.37 1.42
CA HIS A 93 22.95 -3.07 2.70
C HIS A 93 21.55 -3.57 3.08
N ALA A 94 20.49 -2.98 2.50
CA ALA A 94 19.10 -3.32 2.78
C ALA A 94 18.54 -4.37 1.80
N LEU A 95 19.32 -4.78 0.79
CA LEU A 95 18.87 -5.74 -0.22
C LEU A 95 18.54 -7.11 0.39
N GLN A 96 19.32 -7.55 1.38
CA GLN A 96 19.07 -8.84 2.04
C GLN A 96 17.70 -8.85 2.72
N GLU A 97 17.32 -7.74 3.36
CA GLU A 97 16.03 -7.58 4.02
C GLU A 97 14.89 -7.56 2.99
N ALA A 98 15.05 -6.82 1.89
CA ALA A 98 14.09 -6.80 0.79
C ALA A 98 13.86 -8.22 0.21
N ILE A 99 14.92 -9.03 0.07
CA ILE A 99 14.81 -10.42 -0.40
C ILE A 99 14.07 -11.28 0.63
N GLN A 100 14.42 -11.21 1.91
CA GLN A 100 13.76 -11.98 2.98
C GLN A 100 12.26 -11.72 3.06
N HIS A 101 11.83 -10.51 2.71
CA HIS A 101 10.43 -10.12 2.70
C HIS A 101 9.76 -10.17 1.31
N ASN A 102 10.40 -10.73 0.29
CA ASN A 102 9.87 -10.82 -1.07
C ASN A 102 9.39 -9.46 -1.62
N ILE A 103 10.23 -8.43 -1.49
CA ILE A 103 9.95 -7.07 -1.94
C ILE A 103 10.60 -6.82 -3.30
N THR A 104 9.84 -6.25 -4.24
CA THR A 104 10.37 -5.78 -5.52
C THR A 104 10.99 -4.40 -5.34
N ILE A 105 12.17 -4.18 -5.94
CA ILE A 105 12.94 -2.93 -5.78
C ILE A 105 13.13 -2.21 -7.11
N THR A 106 13.29 -0.89 -7.04
CA THR A 106 13.74 -0.04 -8.15
C THR A 106 15.27 0.01 -8.17
N VAL A 107 15.87 0.02 -9.37
CA VAL A 107 17.33 0.07 -9.60
C VAL A 107 17.67 1.17 -10.59
#